data_AF-A0A450XSB6-F1
#
_entry.id   AF-A0A450XSB6-F1
#
_cell.length_a   1.000
_cell.length_b   1.000
_cell.length_c   1.000
_cell.angle_alpha   90.00
_cell.angle_beta   90.00
_cell.angle_gamma   90.00
#
_symmetry.space_group_name_H-M   'P 1'
#
loop_
_entity.id
_entity.type
_entity.pdbx_description
1 polymer ?
#
loop_
_entity_poly.entity_id
_entity_poly.type
_entity_poly.pdbx_seq_one_letter_code
_entity_poly.pdbx_strand_id
1 'polypeptide(L)'
;MNHGDVNGVEFSPDESRILTWSPDGTASLWDLSVDYDFPVAHIPLQVEVMTGTTMNDYGAVSALSTEEWKKKKTKYERIARDHAAQCRYKKANLYLKGD
;
A
#
# COMPACT_ATOMS: atom_id res chain seq x y z
N MET A 1 5.68 -5.07 -22.95
CA MET A 1 5.94 -4.56 -21.59
C MET A 1 7.03 -5.44 -21.00
N ASN A 2 8.26 -4.93 -20.83
CA ASN A 2 9.27 -5.62 -20.01
C ASN A 2 8.90 -5.30 -18.57
N HIS A 3 8.31 -6.27 -17.86
CA HIS A 3 8.30 -6.21 -16.40
C HIS A 3 9.75 -6.50 -16.01
N GLY A 4 10.48 -5.50 -15.53
CA GLY A 4 11.87 -5.69 -15.08
C GLY A 4 11.90 -6.85 -14.10
N ASP A 5 12.72 -7.87 -14.41
CA ASP A 5 12.81 -9.07 -13.58
C ASP A 5 13.17 -8.68 -12.15
N VAL A 6 12.40 -9.11 -11.16
CA VAL A 6 12.75 -8.86 -9.75
C VAL A 6 13.81 -9.89 -9.36
N ASN A 7 14.99 -9.42 -8.94
CA ASN A 7 16.11 -10.29 -8.61
C ASN A 7 16.01 -10.88 -7.20
N GLY A 8 15.22 -10.27 -6.32
CA GLY A 8 15.05 -10.77 -4.97
C GLY A 8 14.00 -10.03 -4.16
N VAL A 9 13.61 -10.69 -3.07
CA VAL A 9 12.66 -10.21 -2.08
C VAL A 9 13.16 -10.61 -0.69
N GLU A 10 13.04 -9.70 0.27
CA GLU A 10 13.38 -9.96 1.67
C GLU A 10 12.34 -9.33 2.60
N PHE A 11 11.99 -10.03 3.67
CA PHE A 11 11.14 -9.49 4.74
C PHE A 11 11.98 -8.85 5.83
N SER A 12 11.50 -7.77 6.43
CA SER A 12 12.08 -7.29 7.69
C SER A 12 11.92 -8.35 8.79
N PRO A 13 12.81 -8.41 9.80
CA PRO A 13 12.73 -9.41 10.87
C PRO A 13 11.42 -9.37 11.68
N ASP A 14 10.74 -8.21 11.70
CA ASP A 14 9.45 -8.00 12.36
C ASP A 14 8.25 -8.19 11.40
N GLU A 15 8.50 -8.64 10.17
CA GLU A 15 7.52 -8.87 9.09
C GLU A 15 6.67 -7.64 8.72
N SER A 16 7.07 -6.46 9.18
CA SER A 16 6.35 -5.20 8.90
C SER A 16 6.64 -4.65 7.52
N ARG A 17 7.72 -5.08 6.85
CA ARG A 17 8.17 -4.52 5.58
C ARG A 17 8.68 -5.60 4.62
N ILE A 18 8.52 -5.35 3.33
CA ILE A 18 9.13 -6.13 2.25
C ILE A 18 10.11 -5.23 1.49
N LEU A 19 11.32 -5.69 1.26
CA LEU A 19 12.27 -5.10 0.31
C LEU A 19 12.24 -5.92 -0.98
N THR A 20 12.04 -5.28 -2.12
CA THR A 20 12.22 -5.87 -3.45
C THR A 20 13.28 -5.09 -4.21
N TRP A 21 14.13 -5.76 -4.99
CA TRP A 21 15.11 -5.08 -5.84
C TRP A 21 15.23 -5.74 -7.22
N SER A 22 15.56 -4.91 -8.20
CA SER A 22 15.67 -5.25 -9.61
C SER A 22 17.12 -5.13 -10.09
N PRO A 23 17.56 -5.93 -11.08
CA PRO A 23 18.84 -5.73 -11.76
C PRO A 23 18.95 -4.36 -12.45
N ASP A 24 17.85 -3.66 -12.70
CA ASP A 24 17.87 -2.28 -13.24
C ASP A 24 18.32 -1.22 -12.22
N GLY A 25 18.63 -1.62 -10.98
CA GLY A 25 19.07 -0.72 -9.91
C GLY A 25 17.92 -0.12 -9.10
N THR A 26 16.67 -0.47 -9.39
CA THR A 26 15.51 -0.04 -8.60
C THR A 26 15.33 -0.94 -7.40
N ALA A 27 15.14 -0.34 -6.22
CA ALA A 27 14.65 -1.02 -5.03
C ALA A 27 13.36 -0.36 -4.55
N SER A 28 12.42 -1.16 -4.06
CA SER A 28 11.16 -0.71 -3.48
C SER A 28 11.00 -1.31 -2.10
N LEU A 29 10.64 -0.47 -1.13
CA LEU A 29 10.34 -0.87 0.23
C LEU A 29 8.84 -0.72 0.46
N TRP A 30 8.20 -1.81 0.83
CA TRP A 30 6.76 -1.92 1.04
C TRP A 30 6.48 -2.00 2.54
N ASP A 31 5.61 -1.16 3.08
CA ASP A 31 5.12 -1.26 4.46
C ASP A 31 3.82 -2.08 4.47
N LEU A 32 3.83 -3.18 5.21
CA LEU A 32 2.73 -4.12 5.36
C LEU A 32 1.93 -3.90 6.65
N SER A 33 2.17 -2.82 7.40
CA SER A 33 1.39 -2.57 8.61
C SER A 33 -0.09 -2.56 8.25
N VAL A 34 -0.90 -3.40 8.88
CA VAL A 34 -2.33 -3.48 8.60
C VAL A 34 -3.09 -2.85 9.75
N ASP A 35 -3.97 -1.92 9.41
CA ASP A 35 -4.95 -1.42 10.35
C ASP A 35 -6.10 -2.44 10.48
N TYR A 36 -6.08 -3.21 11.57
CA TYR A 36 -6.93 -4.37 11.78
C TYR A 36 -8.44 -4.05 11.83
N ASP A 37 -8.82 -2.80 12.07
CA ASP A 37 -10.22 -2.36 12.08
C ASP A 37 -10.55 -1.34 10.98
N PHE A 38 -9.68 -1.19 9.98
CA PHE A 38 -9.98 -0.35 8.82
C PHE A 38 -11.27 -0.82 8.12
N PRO A 39 -12.16 0.09 7.70
CA PRO A 39 -13.44 -0.31 7.13
C PRO A 39 -13.25 -1.21 5.89
N VAL A 40 -13.84 -2.40 5.90
CA VAL A 40 -13.71 -3.40 4.81
C VAL A 40 -14.06 -2.81 3.43
N ALA A 41 -15.02 -1.89 3.39
CA ALA A 41 -15.41 -1.17 2.17
C ALA A 41 -14.29 -0.32 1.54
N HIS A 42 -13.19 -0.08 2.25
CA HIS A 42 -12.06 0.73 1.81
C HIS A 42 -10.77 -0.08 1.60
N ILE A 43 -10.77 -1.39 1.86
CA ILE A 43 -9.63 -2.28 1.61
C ILE A 43 -9.14 -2.22 0.15
N PRO A 44 -10.01 -2.19 -0.89
CA PRO A 44 -9.54 -2.02 -2.26
C PRO A 44 -8.75 -0.74 -2.46
N LEU A 45 -9.23 0.39 -1.92
CA LEU A 45 -8.54 1.68 -2.02
C LEU A 45 -7.18 1.64 -1.31
N GLN A 46 -7.10 0.98 -0.16
CA GLN A 46 -5.84 0.80 0.57
C GLN A 46 -4.83 0.02 -0.26
N VAL A 47 -5.23 -1.14 -0.81
CA VAL A 47 -4.36 -1.96 -1.67
C VAL A 47 -3.88 -1.17 -2.88
N GLU A 48 -4.78 -0.48 -3.58
CA GLU A 48 -4.43 0.33 -4.75
C GLU A 48 -3.43 1.46 -4.45
N VAL A 49 -3.55 2.11 -3.29
CA VAL A 49 -2.63 3.16 -2.85
C VAL A 49 -1.27 2.59 -2.44
N MET A 50 -1.26 1.46 -1.73
CA MET A 50 -0.03 0.80 -1.28
C MET A 50 0.78 0.26 -2.45
N THR A 51 0.13 -0.40 -3.42
CA THR A 51 0.82 -1.08 -4.52
C THR A 51 1.02 -0.19 -5.74
N GLY A 52 0.35 0.96 -5.80
CA GLY A 52 0.37 1.81 -6.99
C GLY A 52 -0.29 1.15 -8.20
N THR A 53 -1.19 0.18 -7.98
CA THR A 53 -1.87 -0.57 -9.04
C THR A 53 -3.38 -0.47 -8.91
N THR A 54 -4.10 -0.78 -9.98
CA THR A 54 -5.55 -0.96 -10.00
C THR A 54 -5.86 -2.33 -10.56
N MET A 55 -6.99 -2.90 -10.16
CA MET A 55 -7.50 -4.15 -10.71
C MET A 55 -8.88 -3.91 -11.30
N ASN A 56 -9.12 -4.38 -12.52
CA ASN A 56 -10.44 -4.33 -13.13
C ASN A 56 -11.31 -5.52 -12.71
N ASP A 57 -12.58 -5.51 -13.12
CA ASP A 57 -13.55 -6.56 -12.77
C ASP A 57 -13.21 -7.95 -13.33
N TYR A 58 -12.25 -8.03 -14.27
CA TYR A 58 -11.73 -9.28 -14.83
C TYR A 58 -10.48 -9.78 -14.10
N GLY A 59 -10.04 -9.10 -13.05
CA GLY A 59 -8.84 -9.45 -12.29
C GLY A 59 -7.52 -9.00 -12.94
N ALA A 60 -7.57 -8.22 -14.03
CA ALA A 60 -6.36 -7.72 -14.67
C ALA A 60 -5.79 -6.55 -13.84
N VAL A 61 -4.51 -6.67 -13.47
CA VAL A 61 -3.77 -5.67 -12.69
C VAL A 61 -3.00 -4.74 -13.63
N SER A 62 -3.11 -3.43 -13.43
CA SER A 62 -2.33 -2.41 -14.14
C SER A 62 -1.79 -1.35 -13.19
N ALA A 63 -0.69 -0.68 -13.58
CA ALA A 63 -0.16 0.44 -12.81
C ALA A 63 -1.12 1.65 -12.88
N LEU A 64 -1.32 2.32 -11.75
CA LEU A 64 -1.99 3.62 -11.72
C LEU A 64 -1.10 4.68 -12.37
N SER A 65 -1.71 5.63 -13.08
CA SER A 65 -0.98 6.85 -13.42
C SER A 65 -0.69 7.66 -12.16
N THR A 66 0.36 8.49 -12.21
CA THR A 66 0.74 9.38 -11.11
C THR A 66 -0.43 10.23 -10.61
N GLU A 67 -1.27 10.73 -11.51
CA GLU A 67 -2.41 11.59 -11.15
C GLU A 67 -3.58 10.81 -10.54
N GLU A 68 -3.85 9.60 -11.01
CA GLU A 68 -4.85 8.72 -10.38
C GLU A 68 -4.40 8.28 -8.99
N TRP A 69 -3.13 7.90 -8.86
CA TRP A 69 -2.57 7.50 -7.57
C TRP A 69 -2.62 8.63 -6.55
N LYS A 70 -2.23 9.86 -6.93
CA LYS A 70 -2.35 11.03 -6.04
C LYS A 70 -3.78 11.26 -5.56
N LYS A 71 -4.77 11.20 -6.47
CA LYS A 71 -6.19 11.35 -6.11
C LYS A 71 -6.66 10.26 -5.14
N LYS A 72 -6.31 9.00 -5.42
CA LYS A 72 -6.64 7.87 -4.55
C LYS A 72 -5.95 7.99 -3.19
N LYS A 73 -4.68 8.40 -3.17
CA LYS A 73 -3.91 8.65 -1.94
C LYS A 73 -4.55 9.72 -1.06
N THR A 74 -4.94 10.87 -1.62
CA THR A 74 -5.64 11.92 -0.86
C THR A 74 -6.95 11.39 -0.25
N LYS A 75 -7.71 10.58 -1.00
CA LYS A 75 -8.95 9.97 -0.50
C LYS A 75 -8.66 8.98 0.63
N TYR A 76 -7.64 8.14 0.48
CA TYR A 76 -7.20 7.18 1.49
C TYR A 76 -6.77 7.89 2.77
N GLU A 77 -5.91 8.91 2.68
CA GLU A 77 -5.42 9.68 3.83
C GLU A 77 -6.56 10.32 4.63
N ARG A 78 -7.60 10.83 3.94
CA ARG A 78 -8.79 11.37 4.61
C ARG A 78 -9.52 10.30 5.41
N ILE A 79 -9.82 9.16 4.79
CA ILE A 79 -10.52 8.04 5.44
C ILE A 79 -9.70 7.48 6.61
N ALA A 80 -8.39 7.31 6.40
CA ALA A 80 -7.48 6.80 7.42
C ALA A 80 -7.38 7.76 8.62
N ARG A 81 -7.36 9.08 8.38
CA ARG A 81 -7.41 10.09 9.44
C ARG A 81 -8.71 10.05 10.23
N ASP A 82 -9.85 10.00 9.53
CA ASP A 82 -11.18 9.95 10.18
C ASP A 82 -11.31 8.68 11.02
N HIS A 83 -10.82 7.55 10.51
CA HIS A 83 -10.78 6.28 11.23
C HIS A 83 -9.83 6.29 12.42
N ALA A 84 -8.65 6.92 12.30
CA ALA A 84 -7.66 6.97 13.38
C ALA A 84 -8.21 7.58 14.69
N ALA A 85 -9.20 8.47 14.61
CA ALA A 85 -9.87 9.02 15.79
C ALA A 85 -10.68 7.96 16.59
N GLN A 86 -11.18 6.92 15.92
CA GLN A 86 -12.03 5.87 16.48
C GLN A 86 -11.36 4.49 16.49
N CYS A 87 -10.16 4.37 15.93
CA CYS A 87 -9.41 3.13 15.80
C CYS A 87 -9.15 2.48 17.17
N ARG A 88 -9.54 1.22 17.28
CA ARG A 88 -9.34 0.36 18.45
C ARG A 88 -7.89 -0.10 18.56
N TYR A 89 -7.18 -0.23 17.44
CA TYR A 89 -5.81 -0.75 17.36
C TYR A 89 -4.79 0.32 16.94
N LYS A 90 -4.70 1.41 17.70
CA LYS A 90 -3.83 2.57 17.41
C LYS A 90 -2.37 2.22 17.10
N LYS A 91 -1.81 1.15 17.70
CA LYS A 91 -0.44 0.68 17.44
C LYS A 91 -0.23 0.05 16.05
N ALA A 92 -1.29 -0.45 15.44
CA ALA A 92 -1.27 -1.08 14.12
C ALA A 92 -1.74 -0.13 13.00
N ASN A 93 -2.27 1.04 13.36
CA ASN A 93 -2.79 2.03 12.42
C ASN A 93 -1.64 2.68 11.62
N LEU A 94 -1.63 2.44 10.31
CA LEU A 94 -0.65 2.99 9.35
C LEU A 94 -0.55 4.50 9.35
N TYR A 95 -1.68 5.20 9.49
CA TYR A 95 -1.74 6.65 9.47
C TYR A 95 -1.03 7.24 10.71
N LEU A 96 -1.13 6.56 11.86
CA LEU A 96 -0.51 7.00 13.12
C LEU A 96 0.98 6.65 13.25
N LYS A 97 1.55 5.82 12.37
CA LYS A 97 2.98 5.46 12.38
C LYS A 97 3.88 6.44 11.59
N GLY A 98 3.30 7.39 10.86
CA GLY A 98 3.99 8.27 9.92
C GLY A 98 4.33 9.68 10.42
N ASP A 99 4.06 10.00 11.69
CA ASP A 99 4.42 11.27 12.36
C ASP A 99 5.62 11.08 13.32
#